data_AF-A0A1D3RNA9-F1
#
_entry.id   AF-A0A1D3RNA9-F1
#
_cell.length_a   1.000
_cell.length_b   1.000
_cell.length_c   1.000
_cell.angle_alpha   90.00
_cell.angle_beta   90.00
_cell.angle_gamma   90.00
#
_symmetry.space_group_name_H-M   'P 1'
#
loop_
_entity.id
_entity.type
_entity.pdbx_description
1 polymer ?
#
loop_
_entity_poly.entity_id
_entity_poly.type
_entity_poly.pdbx_seq_one_letter_code
_entity_poly.pdbx_strand_id
1 'polypeptide(L)' 'MTTRIRPYFKAWHIISGLSDGLVAQKIYNDGIDILVDLSGHTSKNRLAVFAWKAAPV' A
#
# COMPACT_ATOMS: atom_id res chain seq x y z
N MET A 1 5.16 5.16 -16.51
CA MET A 1 5.23 6.13 -15.40
C MET A 1 6.08 5.66 -14.23
N THR A 2 5.98 4.40 -13.79
CA THR A 2 6.75 3.84 -12.66
C THR A 2 8.25 4.14 -12.68
N THR A 3 8.93 3.96 -13.83
CA THR A 3 10.38 4.19 -13.95
C THR A 3 10.80 5.62 -13.59
N ARG A 4 9.94 6.61 -13.85
CA ARG A 4 10.24 8.03 -13.61
C ARG A 4 10.20 8.39 -12.13
N ILE A 5 9.30 7.77 -11.35
CA ILE A 5 9.07 8.16 -9.95
C ILE A 5 9.75 7.23 -8.95
N ARG A 6 9.96 5.96 -9.29
CA ARG A 6 10.54 4.93 -8.42
C ARG A 6 11.87 5.35 -7.74
N PRO A 7 12.81 6.04 -8.42
CA PRO A 7 14.08 6.44 -7.79
C PRO A 7 13.94 7.40 -6.61
N TYR A 8 12.81 8.10 -6.48
CA TYR A 8 12.58 9.06 -5.40
C TYR A 8 12.01 8.43 -4.12
N PHE A 9 11.72 7.12 -4.13
CA PHE A 9 11.18 6.41 -2.97
C PHE A 9 12.26 5.55 -2.32
N LYS A 10 12.30 5.55 -0.97
CA LYS A 10 13.19 4.66 -0.19
C LYS A 10 12.93 3.18 -0.46
N ALA A 11 11.67 2.82 -0.65
CA ALA A 11 11.25 1.45 -0.96
C ALA A 11 10.11 1.46 -1.99
N TRP A 12 10.10 0.45 -2.86
CA TRP A 12 9.06 0.25 -3.86
C TRP A 12 8.65 -1.22 -3.88
N HIS A 13 7.43 -1.51 -3.43
CA HIS A 13 6.92 -2.87 -3.31
C HIS A 13 5.82 -3.14 -4.33
N ILE A 14 5.95 -4.21 -5.10
CA ILE A 14 4.88 -4.71 -5.96
C ILE A 14 3.97 -5.58 -5.12
N ILE A 15 2.73 -5.15 -4.94
CA ILE A 15 1.71 -5.85 -4.14
C ILE A 15 0.56 -6.42 -4.99
N SER A 16 0.65 -6.30 -6.32
CA SER A 16 -0.30 -6.93 -7.24
C SER A 16 -0.23 -8.44 -7.11
N GLY A 17 -1.38 -9.10 -6.96
CA GLY A 17 -1.46 -10.55 -6.76
C GLY A 17 -1.37 -11.00 -5.30
N LEU A 18 -1.01 -10.11 -4.37
CA LEU A 18 -1.13 -10.39 -2.94
C LEU A 18 -2.58 -10.21 -2.45
N SER A 19 -2.97 -11.02 -1.47
CA SER A 19 -4.22 -10.84 -0.73
C SER A 19 -4.13 -9.60 0.17
N ASP A 20 -5.28 -9.00 0.49
CA ASP A 20 -5.31 -7.77 1.30
C ASP A 20 -4.71 -7.98 2.70
N GLY A 21 -4.91 -9.15 3.30
CA GLY A 21 -4.32 -9.50 4.60
C GLY A 21 -2.78 -9.56 4.56
N LEU A 22 -2.20 -10.11 3.48
CA LEU A 22 -0.73 -10.13 3.33
C LEU A 22 -0.17 -8.73 3.13
N VAL A 23 -0.90 -7.86 2.41
CA VAL A 23 -0.52 -6.46 2.25
C VAL A 23 -0.60 -5.71 3.58
N ALA A 24 -1.68 -5.90 4.34
CA ALA A 24 -1.85 -5.30 5.66
C ALA A 24 -0.74 -5.72 6.64
N GLN A 25 -0.43 -7.02 6.69
CA GLN A 25 0.68 -7.53 7.51
C GLN A 25 2.02 -6.92 7.11
N LYS A 26 2.26 -6.76 5.81
CA LYS A 26 3.48 -6.11 5.31
C LYS A 26 3.54 -4.64 5.73
N ILE A 27 2.46 -3.88 5.60
CA ILE A 27 2.38 -2.47 6.02
C ILE A 27 2.71 -2.33 7.52
N TYR A 28 2.12 -3.20 8.35
CA TYR A 28 2.39 -3.22 9.79
C TYR A 28 3.86 -3.56 10.10
N ASN A 29 4.39 -4.62 9.48
CA ASN A 29 5.79 -5.04 9.69
C ASN A 29 6.81 -4.01 9.20
N ASP A 30 6.49 -3.28 8.13
CA ASP A 30 7.32 -2.21 7.60
C ASP A 30 7.28 -0.94 8.48
N GLY A 31 6.41 -0.90 9.50
CA GLY A 31 6.30 0.21 10.45
C GLY A 31 5.79 1.50 9.80
N ILE A 32 4.81 1.40 8.90
CA ILE A 32 4.24 2.56 8.22
C ILE A 32 3.30 3.32 9.16
N ASP A 33 3.60 4.58 9.45
CA ASP A 33 2.78 5.44 10.31
C ASP A 33 1.57 6.05 9.60
N ILE A 34 1.74 6.41 8.31
CA ILE A 34 0.72 7.09 7.50
C ILE A 34 0.53 6.30 6.20
N LEU A 35 -0.67 5.76 6.00
CA LEU A 35 -1.05 5.07 4.78
C LEU A 35 -1.96 5.95 3.92
N VAL A 36 -1.56 6.22 2.68
CA VAL A 36 -2.30 7.09 1.75
C VAL A 36 -2.82 6.28 0.57
N ASP A 37 -4.11 6.38 0.29
CA ASP A 37 -4.71 5.81 -0.93
C ASP A 37 -4.60 6.79 -2.09
N LEU A 38 -4.04 6.32 -3.20
CA LEU A 38 -3.95 7.08 -4.46
C LEU A 38 -4.93 6.56 -5.53
N SER A 39 -5.69 5.49 -5.25
CA SER A 39 -6.60 4.86 -6.21
C SER A 39 -8.05 5.30 -6.03
N GLY A 40 -8.50 5.60 -4.81
CA GLY A 40 -9.90 5.89 -4.49
C GLY A 40 -10.82 4.74 -4.89
N HIS A 41 -12.04 5.08 -5.32
CA HIS A 41 -13.04 4.13 -5.83
C HIS A 41 -12.82 3.69 -7.28
N THR A 42 -11.60 3.82 -7.82
CA THR A 42 -11.30 3.34 -9.18
C THR A 42 -11.09 1.83 -9.23
N SER A 43 -10.98 1.25 -10.43
CA SER A 43 -10.76 -0.18 -10.62
C SER A 43 -9.45 -0.65 -9.98
N LYS A 44 -9.43 -1.87 -9.43
CA LYS A 44 -8.24 -2.48 -8.78
C LYS A 44 -7.73 -1.70 -7.56
N ASN A 45 -8.59 -0.91 -6.91
CA ASN A 45 -8.27 -0.28 -5.64
C ASN A 45 -8.05 -1.32 -4.53
N ARG A 46 -7.48 -0.85 -3.42
CA ARG A 46 -7.19 -1.66 -2.23
C ARG A 46 -7.85 -1.07 -0.98
N LEU A 47 -9.05 -0.50 -1.12
CA LEU A 47 -9.77 0.10 0.02
C LEU A 47 -10.00 -0.91 1.16
N ALA A 48 -10.17 -2.20 0.84
CA ALA A 48 -10.29 -3.25 1.84
C ALA A 48 -9.02 -3.42 2.72
N VAL A 49 -7.82 -3.07 2.24
CA VAL A 49 -6.59 -3.08 3.05
C VAL A 49 -6.68 -2.05 4.19
N PHE A 50 -7.29 -0.89 3.94
CA PHE A 50 -7.44 0.16 4.95
C PHE A 50 -8.35 -0.26 6.12
N ALA A 51 -9.28 -1.20 5.89
CA ALA A 51 -10.13 -1.74 6.96
C ALA A 51 -9.34 -2.47 8.05
N TRP A 52 -8.12 -2.93 7.75
CA TRP A 52 -7.23 -3.60 8.72
C TRP A 52 -6.56 -2.64 9.70
N LYS A 53 -6.56 -1.33 9.45
CA LYS A 53 -5.87 -0.32 10.28
C LYS A 53 -4.40 -0.68 10.59
N ALA A 54 -3.68 -1.16 9.57
CA ALA A 54 -2.29 -1.58 9.69
C ALA A 54 -1.29 -0.43 9.91
N ALA A 55 -1.72 0.81 9.63
CA ALA A 55 -1.05 2.05 9.99
C ALA A 55 -1.99 2.85 10.92
N PRO A 56 -1.44 3.62 11.88
CA PRO A 56 -2.23 4.42 12.81
C PRO A 56 -2.96 5.60 12.15
N VAL A 57 -2.49 6.07 10.98
CA VAL A 57 -3.09 7.18 10.21
C VAL A 57 -3.33 6.78 8.76
#